data_AF-A0AA40TLB1-F1
#
_entry.id   AF-A0AA40TLB1-F1
#
_cell.length_a   1.000
_cell.length_b   1.000
_cell.length_c   1.000
_cell.angle_alpha   90.00
_cell.angle_beta   90.00
_cell.angle_gamma   90.00
#
_symmetry.space_group_name_H-M   'P 1'
#
loop_
_entity.id
_entity.type
_entity.pdbx_description
1 polymer ?
#
loop_
_entity_poly.entity_id
_entity_poly.type
_entity_poly.pdbx_seq_one_letter_code
_entity_poly.pdbx_strand_id
1 'polypeptide(L)'
;MRRSKRFEVLAKRPVNQDGLIGEWPEEGLIAMESPYDPASSVKVENGRIVELDGKSRAEFDMIDRFIADYAINVAEAERAMQLDALEIARMLVDIHVSREEIIAITTAITPAKAVEVMAKMNVVEMMMALQKMRARRTPSNQCHVTNLKDNPVQIAADAAEAGIRGFSEQETTVGIARYAPFNALALLVGSQCGRPGVLTQCSVEEATELELGMRGLTSYAETVSVYGTESVFTDGDDTPWSKAFLASAYASRGLKMRYTSGTGSEALMGYSESKSMLYLESRCIFITKGAGVQGLQNGAVSCIGMTGAVPSGIRAVLAENLIASMLDLEVASANDQTFSHSDIRRTARTLMQMLPGTDFIFSGYSAVPNYDNMFAGSNFDAEDFDDYNILQRDLMV
;
A
#
# COMPACT_ATOMS: atom_id res chain seq x y z
N MET A 1 -15.68 0.06 45.29
CA MET A 1 -14.74 1.11 44.84
C MET A 1 -15.55 2.24 44.20
N ARG A 2 -15.31 3.52 44.54
CA ARG A 2 -16.00 4.65 43.91
C ARG A 2 -15.29 5.00 42.59
N ARG A 3 -15.67 4.36 41.49
CA ARG A 3 -15.26 4.75 40.13
C ARG A 3 -16.40 5.51 39.45
N SER A 4 -16.07 6.38 38.50
CA SER A 4 -17.09 7.07 37.70
C SER A 4 -17.76 6.08 36.75
N LYS A 5 -19.08 5.94 36.84
CA LYS A 5 -19.87 5.09 35.92
C LYS A 5 -19.64 5.44 34.45
N ARG A 6 -19.38 6.72 34.16
CA ARG A 6 -19.02 7.18 32.81
C ARG A 6 -17.75 6.49 32.32
N PHE A 7 -16.72 6.43 33.14
CA PHE A 7 -15.44 5.79 32.80
C PHE A 7 -15.55 4.27 32.75
N GLU A 8 -16.43 3.65 33.54
CA GLU A 8 -16.70 2.22 33.45
C GLU A 8 -17.33 1.83 32.10
N VAL A 9 -18.22 2.67 31.55
CA VAL A 9 -18.77 2.47 30.21
C VAL A 9 -17.72 2.74 29.14
N LEU A 10 -16.99 3.86 29.24
CA LEU A 10 -15.97 4.22 28.26
C LEU A 10 -14.87 3.15 28.18
N ALA A 11 -14.35 2.68 29.32
CA ALA A 11 -13.29 1.67 29.35
C ALA A 11 -13.69 0.31 28.72
N LYS A 12 -15.00 0.04 28.57
CA LYS A 12 -15.51 -1.17 27.91
C LYS A 12 -15.78 -0.96 26.40
N ARG A 13 -15.58 0.24 25.86
CA ARG A 13 -15.74 0.47 24.42
C ARG A 13 -14.66 -0.31 23.66
N PRO A 14 -15.00 -0.97 22.53
CA PRO A 14 -14.07 -1.84 21.81
C PRO A 14 -12.76 -1.17 21.45
N VAL A 15 -12.78 0.10 21.05
CA VAL A 15 -11.60 0.90 20.68
C VAL A 15 -10.49 0.91 21.75
N ASN A 16 -10.80 0.72 23.03
CA ASN A 16 -9.78 0.68 24.09
C ASN A 16 -9.00 -0.65 24.15
N GLN A 17 -9.35 -1.61 23.28
CA GLN A 17 -8.56 -2.83 23.06
C GLN A 17 -7.54 -2.64 21.92
N ASP A 18 -7.61 -1.52 21.18
CA ASP A 18 -6.64 -1.21 20.15
C ASP A 18 -5.27 -0.90 20.78
N GLY A 19 -4.20 -1.41 20.18
CA GLY A 19 -2.84 -1.09 20.58
C GLY A 19 -2.48 0.32 20.14
N LEU A 20 -2.56 1.28 21.06
CA LEU A 20 -2.09 2.66 20.85
C LEU A 20 -0.82 2.90 21.66
N ILE A 21 0.14 3.58 21.05
CA ILE A 21 1.41 3.94 21.68
C ILE A 21 1.69 5.43 21.50
N GLY A 22 2.55 5.97 22.36
CA GLY A 22 3.21 7.25 22.07
C GLY A 22 4.24 7.08 20.97
N GLU A 23 4.68 8.19 20.37
CA GLU A 23 5.76 8.16 19.39
C GLU A 23 7.08 7.72 20.03
N TRP A 24 7.85 6.92 19.30
CA TRP A 24 9.21 6.52 19.65
C TRP A 24 10.08 6.57 18.36
N PRO A 25 10.53 7.78 17.97
CA PRO A 25 11.16 8.02 16.67
C PRO A 25 12.51 7.30 16.52
N GLU A 26 13.24 7.04 17.60
CA GLU A 26 14.51 6.29 17.56
C GLU A 26 14.33 4.88 16.99
N GLU A 27 13.17 4.25 17.22
CA GLU A 27 12.81 2.94 16.67
C GLU A 27 11.87 3.06 15.45
N GLY A 28 11.66 4.27 14.92
CA GLY A 28 10.77 4.53 13.79
C GLY A 28 9.28 4.31 14.07
N LEU A 29 8.90 4.25 15.34
CA LEU A 29 7.50 4.21 15.79
C LEU A 29 6.91 5.62 15.78
N ILE A 30 6.89 6.23 14.60
CA ILE A 30 6.31 7.53 14.30
C ILE A 30 5.82 7.52 12.85
N ALA A 31 4.59 7.97 12.63
CA ALA A 31 3.94 7.83 11.33
C ALA A 31 4.65 8.63 10.23
N MET A 32 4.96 9.89 10.50
CA MET A 32 5.54 10.84 9.55
C MET A 32 6.15 12.01 10.32
N GLU A 33 6.95 12.84 9.62
CA GLU A 33 7.55 14.06 10.18
C GLU A 33 8.51 13.77 11.36
N SER A 34 9.33 12.71 11.24
CA SER A 34 10.33 12.36 12.25
C SER A 34 11.46 13.39 12.29
N PRO A 35 12.01 13.72 13.48
CA PRO A 35 13.21 14.55 13.58
C PRO A 35 14.46 13.91 12.96
N TYR A 36 14.43 12.61 12.66
CA TYR A 36 15.54 11.86 12.05
C TYR A 36 15.37 11.63 10.54
N ASP A 37 14.23 12.04 9.97
CA ASP A 37 14.05 12.02 8.52
C ASP A 37 15.00 13.03 7.87
N PRO A 38 15.57 12.70 6.71
CA PRO A 38 16.45 13.64 6.02
C PRO A 38 15.67 14.84 5.47
N ALA A 39 16.33 15.98 5.41
CA ALA A 39 15.84 17.11 4.62
C ALA A 39 15.93 16.77 3.13
N SER A 40 14.95 17.21 2.34
CA SER A 40 14.95 16.95 0.91
C SER A 40 16.07 17.70 0.18
N SER A 41 16.87 16.96 -0.60
CA SER A 41 17.92 17.54 -1.44
C SER A 41 18.26 16.64 -2.63
N VAL A 42 18.74 17.24 -3.71
CA VAL A 42 19.30 16.50 -4.84
C VAL A 42 20.46 17.29 -5.44
N LYS A 43 21.49 16.58 -5.90
CA LYS A 43 22.56 17.17 -6.71
C LYS A 43 22.85 16.30 -7.92
N VAL A 44 22.93 16.90 -9.11
CA VAL A 44 23.21 16.19 -10.36
C VAL A 44 24.57 16.63 -10.91
N GLU A 45 25.45 15.68 -11.19
CA GLU A 45 26.73 15.92 -11.87
C GLU A 45 26.87 14.97 -13.07
N ASN A 46 27.15 15.53 -14.25
CA ASN A 46 27.33 14.78 -15.50
C ASN A 46 26.16 13.82 -15.82
N GLY A 47 24.93 14.26 -15.57
CA GLY A 47 23.72 13.45 -15.83
C GLY A 47 23.51 12.31 -14.82
N ARG A 48 24.10 12.41 -13.62
CA ARG A 48 23.97 11.40 -12.56
C ARG A 48 23.69 12.08 -11.22
N ILE A 49 22.76 11.53 -10.44
CA ILE A 49 22.53 11.97 -9.07
C ILE A 49 23.74 11.58 -8.21
N VAL A 50 24.36 12.58 -7.58
CA VAL A 50 25.54 12.44 -6.70
C VAL A 50 25.25 12.78 -5.23
N GLU A 51 24.06 13.31 -4.95
CA GLU A 51 23.52 13.52 -3.60
C GLU A 51 22.00 13.29 -3.65
N LEU A 52 21.46 12.58 -2.66
CA LEU A 52 20.04 12.29 -2.50
C LEU A 52 19.67 12.45 -1.03
N ASP A 53 18.76 13.37 -0.72
CA ASP A 53 18.21 13.62 0.62
C ASP A 53 19.29 13.70 1.71
N GLY A 54 20.28 14.56 1.46
CA GLY A 54 21.40 14.82 2.36
C GLY A 54 22.48 13.74 2.40
N LYS A 55 22.32 12.61 1.70
CA LYS A 55 23.34 11.56 1.59
C LYS A 55 24.17 11.78 0.34
N SER A 56 25.49 11.76 0.46
CA SER A 56 26.36 11.74 -0.72
C SER A 56 26.31 10.37 -1.39
N ARG A 57 26.61 10.30 -2.69
CA ARG A 57 26.61 9.03 -3.43
C ARG A 57 27.57 7.98 -2.89
N ALA A 58 28.61 8.38 -2.15
CA ALA A 58 29.52 7.45 -1.47
C ALA A 58 28.89 6.80 -0.23
N GLU A 59 27.84 7.41 0.32
CA GLU A 59 27.08 6.93 1.49
C GLU A 59 25.77 6.24 1.08
N PHE A 60 25.49 6.14 -0.22
CA PHE A 60 24.32 5.46 -0.72
C PHE A 60 24.36 3.99 -0.35
N ASP A 61 23.27 3.55 0.25
CA ASP A 61 22.93 2.14 0.37
C ASP A 61 22.33 1.61 -0.96
N MET A 62 21.96 0.33 -1.02
CA MET A 62 21.33 -0.29 -2.19
C MET A 62 20.07 0.44 -2.62
N ILE A 63 19.27 0.93 -1.68
CA ILE A 63 18.00 1.61 -1.95
C ILE A 63 18.26 2.99 -2.53
N ASP A 64 19.11 3.79 -1.89
CA ASP A 64 19.46 5.13 -2.37
C ASP A 64 20.03 5.07 -3.78
N ARG A 65 20.94 4.11 -4.01
CA ARG A 65 21.56 3.91 -5.32
C ARG A 65 20.52 3.51 -6.37
N PHE A 66 19.61 2.62 -6.03
CA PHE A 66 18.55 2.20 -6.95
C PHE A 66 17.60 3.36 -7.28
N ILE A 67 17.17 4.12 -6.28
CA ILE A 67 16.31 5.30 -6.48
C ILE A 67 17.03 6.35 -7.35
N ALA A 68 18.27 6.69 -7.00
CA ALA A 68 19.05 7.70 -7.70
C ALA A 68 19.34 7.34 -9.17
N ASP A 69 19.56 6.06 -9.46
CA ASP A 69 19.93 5.61 -10.81
C ASP A 69 18.70 5.24 -11.68
N TYR A 70 17.52 4.95 -11.09
CA TYR A 70 16.36 4.42 -11.83
C TYR A 70 15.03 5.14 -11.60
N ALA A 71 14.78 5.74 -10.43
CA ALA A 71 13.43 6.17 -10.04
C ALA A 71 13.14 7.66 -10.27
N ILE A 72 14.18 8.48 -10.40
CA ILE A 72 14.05 9.94 -10.50
C ILE A 72 14.45 10.39 -11.90
N ASN A 73 13.64 11.24 -12.52
CA ASN A 73 13.99 11.90 -13.76
C ASN A 73 15.12 12.91 -13.55
N VAL A 74 16.36 12.45 -13.75
CA VAL A 74 17.59 13.20 -13.52
C VAL A 74 17.65 14.52 -14.28
N ALA A 75 17.07 14.60 -15.49
CA ALA A 75 17.10 15.81 -16.31
C ALA A 75 16.31 16.98 -15.70
N GLU A 76 15.26 16.67 -14.93
CA GLU A 76 14.36 17.66 -14.35
C GLU A 76 14.54 17.79 -12.82
N ALA A 77 15.36 16.93 -12.21
CA ALA A 77 15.43 16.78 -10.76
C ALA A 77 15.78 18.09 -10.03
N GLU A 78 16.84 18.77 -10.44
CA GLU A 78 17.26 20.03 -9.80
C GLU A 78 16.22 21.14 -9.97
N ARG A 79 15.50 21.16 -11.09
CA ARG A 79 14.44 22.15 -11.35
C ARG A 79 13.20 21.87 -10.52
N ALA A 80 12.74 20.62 -10.49
CA ALA A 80 11.58 20.21 -9.71
C ALA A 80 11.80 20.40 -8.21
N MET A 81 13.01 20.10 -7.72
CA MET A 81 13.35 20.23 -6.30
C MET A 81 13.44 21.68 -5.79
N GLN A 82 13.54 22.66 -6.69
CA GLN A 82 13.46 24.09 -6.33
C GLN A 82 12.06 24.54 -5.93
N LEU A 83 11.01 23.81 -6.31
CA LEU A 83 9.64 24.14 -5.92
C LEU A 83 9.47 23.96 -4.41
N ASP A 84 8.74 24.88 -3.78
CA ASP A 84 8.37 24.71 -2.38
C ASP A 84 7.41 23.51 -2.23
N ALA A 85 7.57 22.71 -1.18
CA ALA A 85 6.67 21.57 -0.93
C ALA A 85 5.20 22.01 -0.84
N LEU A 86 4.92 23.20 -0.30
CA LEU A 86 3.60 23.80 -0.25
C LEU A 86 3.07 24.19 -1.63
N GLU A 87 3.95 24.56 -2.57
CA GLU A 87 3.56 24.84 -3.95
C GLU A 87 3.07 23.56 -4.64
N ILE A 88 3.83 22.47 -4.53
CA ILE A 88 3.43 21.16 -5.06
C ILE A 88 2.13 20.68 -4.38
N ALA A 89 1.99 20.86 -3.07
CA ALA A 89 0.77 20.51 -2.32
C ALA A 89 -0.47 21.28 -2.82
N ARG A 90 -0.30 22.57 -3.15
CA ARG A 90 -1.37 23.38 -3.76
C ARG A 90 -1.72 22.88 -5.15
N MET A 91 -0.71 22.58 -5.98
CA MET A 91 -0.92 22.01 -7.32
C MET A 91 -1.74 20.71 -7.27
N LEU A 92 -1.46 19.84 -6.29
CA LEU A 92 -2.18 18.58 -6.09
C LEU A 92 -3.69 18.76 -5.93
N VAL A 93 -4.16 19.85 -5.30
CA VAL A 93 -5.60 20.13 -5.12
C VAL A 93 -6.17 21.14 -6.11
N ASP A 94 -5.32 21.86 -6.84
CA ASP A 94 -5.75 22.86 -7.81
C ASP A 94 -6.39 22.17 -9.03
N ILE A 95 -7.64 22.49 -9.31
CA ILE A 95 -8.40 21.93 -10.43
C ILE A 95 -7.93 22.45 -11.80
N HIS A 96 -7.13 23.51 -11.82
CA HIS A 96 -6.53 24.06 -13.04
C HIS A 96 -5.17 23.45 -13.37
N VAL A 97 -4.59 22.67 -12.45
CA VAL A 97 -3.36 21.91 -12.69
C VAL A 97 -3.74 20.47 -13.00
N SER A 98 -3.41 20.02 -14.20
CA SER A 98 -3.67 18.68 -14.68
C SER A 98 -2.88 17.62 -13.92
N ARG A 99 -3.31 16.35 -14.07
CA ARG A 99 -2.58 15.20 -13.54
C ARG A 99 -1.18 15.11 -14.14
N GLU A 100 -1.07 15.32 -15.44
CA GLU A 100 0.18 15.22 -16.20
C GLU A 100 1.20 16.29 -15.79
N GLU A 101 0.75 17.52 -15.50
CA GLU A 101 1.61 18.59 -14.99
C GLU A 101 2.22 18.24 -13.63
N ILE A 102 1.45 17.60 -12.75
CA ILE A 102 1.94 17.13 -11.45
C ILE A 102 2.94 15.98 -11.65
N ILE A 103 2.64 15.00 -12.50
CA ILE A 103 3.52 13.85 -12.77
C ILE A 103 4.87 14.30 -13.31
N ALA A 104 4.90 15.30 -14.19
CA ALA A 104 6.13 15.86 -14.73
C ALA A 104 7.05 16.44 -13.62
N ILE A 105 6.48 16.86 -12.49
CA ILE A 105 7.21 17.34 -11.32
C ILE A 105 7.56 16.18 -10.40
N THR A 106 6.58 15.39 -9.98
CA THR A 106 6.74 14.37 -8.94
C THR A 106 7.66 13.23 -9.38
N THR A 107 7.70 12.87 -10.66
CA THR A 107 8.68 11.90 -11.18
C THR A 107 10.12 12.42 -11.16
N ALA A 108 10.33 13.69 -10.82
CA ALA A 108 11.63 14.35 -10.71
C ALA A 108 11.96 14.81 -9.27
N ILE A 109 11.10 14.55 -8.27
CA ILE A 109 11.43 14.86 -6.86
C ILE A 109 12.03 13.66 -6.14
N THR A 110 12.52 13.87 -4.92
CA THR A 110 13.12 12.83 -4.08
C THR A 110 12.13 12.21 -3.09
N PRO A 111 12.45 11.05 -2.48
CA PRO A 111 11.63 10.46 -1.42
C PRO A 111 11.30 11.43 -0.28
N ALA A 112 12.28 12.17 0.24
CA ALA A 112 12.04 13.16 1.30
C ALA A 112 11.15 14.31 0.82
N LYS A 113 11.33 14.76 -0.44
CA LYS A 113 10.49 15.83 -0.99
C LYS A 113 9.02 15.41 -1.06
N ALA A 114 8.75 14.17 -1.47
CA ALA A 114 7.38 13.66 -1.54
C ALA A 114 6.69 13.68 -0.16
N VAL A 115 7.39 13.30 0.91
CA VAL A 115 6.81 13.35 2.27
C VAL A 115 6.68 14.77 2.81
N GLU A 116 7.61 15.67 2.47
CA GLU A 116 7.48 17.10 2.81
C GLU A 116 6.24 17.73 2.19
N VAL A 117 5.86 17.33 0.97
CA VAL A 117 4.60 17.76 0.33
C VAL A 117 3.40 17.26 1.12
N MET A 118 3.39 15.97 1.50
CA MET A 118 2.31 15.39 2.31
C MET A 118 2.15 16.08 3.67
N ALA A 119 3.25 16.50 4.29
CA ALA A 119 3.23 17.25 5.56
C ALA A 119 2.44 18.57 5.46
N LYS A 120 2.27 19.13 4.25
CA LYS A 120 1.50 20.37 4.02
C LYS A 120 0.00 20.17 3.86
N MET A 121 -0.47 18.92 3.82
CA MET A 121 -1.85 18.59 3.46
C MET A 121 -2.59 17.95 4.63
N ASN A 122 -3.86 18.35 4.82
CA ASN A 122 -4.80 17.61 5.65
C ASN A 122 -5.48 16.49 4.85
N VAL A 123 -6.27 15.63 5.50
CA VAL A 123 -6.90 14.49 4.84
C VAL A 123 -7.91 14.87 3.76
N VAL A 124 -8.60 16.01 3.88
CA VAL A 124 -9.56 16.47 2.86
C VAL A 124 -8.82 16.90 1.59
N GLU A 125 -7.71 17.62 1.75
CA GLU A 125 -6.83 18.00 0.64
C GLU A 125 -6.21 16.76 -0.02
N MET A 126 -5.78 15.78 0.77
CA MET A 126 -5.23 14.54 0.23
C MET A 126 -6.30 13.72 -0.54
N MET A 127 -7.53 13.61 -0.02
CA MET A 127 -8.63 12.97 -0.76
C MET A 127 -8.93 13.72 -2.07
N MET A 128 -8.97 15.05 -2.03
CA MET A 128 -9.17 15.89 -3.23
C MET A 128 -8.07 15.64 -4.28
N ALA A 129 -6.82 15.54 -3.86
CA ALA A 129 -5.71 15.23 -4.74
C ALA A 129 -5.77 13.79 -5.26
N LEU A 130 -6.11 12.82 -4.41
CA LEU A 130 -6.10 11.39 -4.75
C LEU A 130 -7.09 11.08 -5.87
N GLN A 131 -8.29 11.65 -5.87
CA GLN A 131 -9.25 11.46 -6.97
C GLN A 131 -8.76 12.02 -8.31
N LYS A 132 -7.86 13.02 -8.30
CA LYS A 132 -7.22 13.56 -9.50
C LYS A 132 -6.02 12.72 -9.93
N MET A 133 -5.24 12.20 -8.97
CA MET A 133 -3.99 11.47 -9.22
C MET A 133 -4.21 9.99 -9.58
N ARG A 134 -5.32 9.38 -9.18
CA ARG A 134 -5.67 8.00 -9.52
C ARG A 134 -5.46 7.74 -11.01
N ALA A 135 -4.74 6.67 -11.34
CA ALA A 135 -4.35 6.38 -12.72
C ALA A 135 -5.56 5.97 -13.58
N ARG A 136 -6.41 5.09 -13.06
CA ARG A 136 -7.63 4.65 -13.73
C ARG A 136 -8.79 5.57 -13.41
N ARG A 137 -9.54 5.97 -14.44
CA ARG A 137 -10.73 6.81 -14.25
C ARG A 137 -11.76 6.17 -13.31
N THR A 138 -12.11 4.91 -13.54
CA THR A 138 -13.07 4.17 -12.73
C THR A 138 -12.33 3.45 -11.60
N PRO A 139 -12.63 3.75 -10.32
CA PRO A 139 -12.06 2.99 -9.21
C PRO A 139 -12.55 1.53 -9.26
N SER A 140 -11.83 0.64 -8.60
CA SER A 140 -12.24 -0.76 -8.49
C SER A 140 -12.02 -1.29 -7.08
N ASN A 141 -12.19 -2.60 -6.90
CA ASN A 141 -12.01 -3.29 -5.63
C ASN A 141 -11.41 -4.67 -5.86
N GLN A 142 -10.51 -5.05 -4.95
CA GLN A 142 -9.96 -6.39 -4.81
C GLN A 142 -10.47 -7.02 -3.50
N CYS A 143 -10.62 -8.34 -3.47
CA CYS A 143 -10.99 -9.07 -2.25
C CYS A 143 -10.08 -10.26 -1.91
N HIS A 144 -10.00 -10.58 -0.63
CA HIS A 144 -9.45 -11.85 -0.13
C HIS A 144 -10.51 -12.97 -0.21
N VAL A 145 -10.10 -14.13 -0.70
CA VAL A 145 -10.87 -15.37 -0.74
C VAL A 145 -10.01 -16.49 -0.16
N THR A 146 -10.19 -16.75 1.12
CA THR A 146 -9.46 -17.76 1.88
C THR A 146 -10.39 -18.49 2.82
N ASN A 147 -9.93 -19.56 3.45
CA ASN A 147 -10.59 -20.08 4.64
C ASN A 147 -9.56 -20.78 5.51
N LEU A 148 -9.87 -20.96 6.80
CA LEU A 148 -8.96 -21.52 7.79
C LEU A 148 -8.46 -22.93 7.46
N LYS A 149 -9.12 -23.62 6.52
CA LYS A 149 -8.85 -25.01 6.16
C LYS A 149 -8.20 -25.18 4.80
N ASP A 150 -7.89 -24.08 4.10
CA ASP A 150 -7.42 -24.14 2.70
C ASP A 150 -8.34 -25.01 1.83
N ASN A 151 -9.66 -24.96 2.12
CA ASN A 151 -10.65 -25.81 1.48
C ASN A 151 -10.93 -25.31 0.06
N PRO A 152 -10.56 -26.05 -0.99
CA PRO A 152 -10.72 -25.61 -2.37
C PRO A 152 -12.19 -25.48 -2.79
N VAL A 153 -13.10 -26.24 -2.17
CA VAL A 153 -14.55 -26.15 -2.50
C VAL A 153 -15.11 -24.82 -2.01
N GLN A 154 -14.73 -24.41 -0.80
CA GLN A 154 -15.14 -23.14 -0.23
C GLN A 154 -14.50 -21.97 -1.00
N ILE A 155 -13.19 -22.02 -1.29
CA ILE A 155 -12.51 -21.00 -2.10
C ILE A 155 -13.21 -20.80 -3.44
N ALA A 156 -13.55 -21.88 -4.16
CA ALA A 156 -14.22 -21.75 -5.45
C ALA A 156 -15.63 -21.12 -5.33
N ALA A 157 -16.37 -21.44 -4.27
CA ALA A 157 -17.70 -20.87 -4.02
C ALA A 157 -17.62 -19.39 -3.65
N ASP A 158 -16.77 -19.05 -2.68
CA ASP A 158 -16.56 -17.69 -2.21
C ASP A 158 -16.01 -16.80 -3.34
N ALA A 159 -15.11 -17.33 -4.16
CA ALA A 159 -14.60 -16.65 -5.34
C ALA A 159 -15.69 -16.38 -6.40
N ALA A 160 -16.67 -17.28 -6.55
CA ALA A 160 -17.77 -17.08 -7.49
C ALA A 160 -18.74 -16.01 -6.96
N GLU A 161 -19.04 -16.01 -5.66
CA GLU A 161 -19.83 -14.97 -5.01
C GLU A 161 -19.15 -13.61 -5.09
N ALA A 162 -17.86 -13.55 -4.77
CA ALA A 162 -17.06 -12.33 -4.89
C ALA A 162 -17.09 -11.76 -6.32
N GLY A 163 -16.96 -12.63 -7.33
CA GLY A 163 -17.04 -12.23 -8.74
C GLY A 163 -18.35 -11.51 -9.08
N ILE A 164 -19.50 -12.02 -8.63
CA ILE A 164 -20.81 -11.37 -8.88
C ILE A 164 -21.04 -10.12 -8.00
N ARG A 165 -20.40 -10.02 -6.84
CA ARG A 165 -20.43 -8.81 -6.00
C ARG A 165 -19.65 -7.65 -6.60
N GLY A 166 -18.76 -7.92 -7.55
CA GLY A 166 -18.16 -6.90 -8.43
C GLY A 166 -16.66 -6.74 -8.32
N PHE A 167 -15.99 -7.52 -7.46
CA PHE A 167 -14.52 -7.50 -7.33
C PHE A 167 -13.85 -7.80 -8.68
N SER A 168 -12.81 -7.05 -9.02
CA SER A 168 -12.05 -7.21 -10.27
C SER A 168 -10.76 -8.00 -10.09
N GLU A 169 -10.24 -8.01 -8.88
CA GLU A 169 -9.11 -8.82 -8.47
C GLU A 169 -9.52 -9.62 -7.23
N GLN A 170 -9.06 -10.87 -7.15
CA GLN A 170 -9.27 -11.72 -5.99
C GLN A 170 -7.95 -12.36 -5.60
N GLU A 171 -7.72 -12.44 -4.31
CA GLU A 171 -6.47 -12.92 -3.73
C GLU A 171 -6.75 -14.06 -2.77
N THR A 172 -5.94 -15.10 -2.85
CA THR A 172 -5.91 -16.15 -1.83
C THR A 172 -4.51 -16.23 -1.22
N THR A 173 -4.42 -16.81 -0.04
CA THR A 173 -3.17 -17.29 0.56
C THR A 173 -3.48 -18.59 1.29
N VAL A 174 -2.54 -19.08 2.09
CA VAL A 174 -2.57 -20.41 2.66
C VAL A 174 -2.27 -20.39 4.16
N GLY A 175 -3.00 -21.21 4.92
CA GLY A 175 -2.57 -21.59 6.27
C GLY A 175 -1.43 -22.60 6.23
N ILE A 176 -1.41 -23.46 5.20
CA ILE A 176 -0.39 -24.48 4.99
C ILE A 176 0.18 -24.32 3.58
N ALA A 177 1.45 -23.89 3.48
CA ALA A 177 2.15 -23.60 2.22
C ALA A 177 1.89 -24.60 1.06
N ARG A 178 1.85 -25.89 1.37
CA ARG A 178 1.63 -26.98 0.39
C ARG A 178 0.25 -26.96 -0.29
N TYR A 179 -0.73 -26.22 0.25
CA TYR A 179 -2.04 -26.05 -0.37
C TYR A 179 -2.07 -24.98 -1.47
N ALA A 180 -1.01 -24.18 -1.63
CA ALA A 180 -1.01 -23.05 -2.56
C ALA A 180 -1.46 -23.40 -3.99
N PRO A 181 -1.06 -24.55 -4.58
CA PRO A 181 -1.57 -24.94 -5.90
C PRO A 181 -3.09 -25.18 -5.93
N PHE A 182 -3.67 -25.76 -4.88
CA PHE A 182 -5.12 -25.98 -4.80
C PHE A 182 -5.88 -24.68 -4.52
N ASN A 183 -5.37 -23.81 -3.65
CA ASN A 183 -5.99 -22.52 -3.39
C ASN A 183 -5.99 -21.67 -4.68
N ALA A 184 -4.85 -21.55 -5.37
CA ALA A 184 -4.74 -20.85 -6.64
C ALA A 184 -5.70 -21.41 -7.70
N LEU A 185 -5.71 -22.75 -7.89
CA LEU A 185 -6.59 -23.41 -8.85
C LEU A 185 -8.07 -23.18 -8.53
N ALA A 186 -8.47 -23.34 -7.26
CA ALA A 186 -9.84 -23.16 -6.84
C ALA A 186 -10.31 -21.71 -7.00
N LEU A 187 -9.46 -20.75 -6.63
CA LEU A 187 -9.72 -19.33 -6.81
C LEU A 187 -9.87 -18.98 -8.29
N LEU A 188 -8.97 -19.48 -9.14
CA LEU A 188 -9.02 -19.28 -10.58
C LEU A 188 -10.35 -19.83 -11.16
N VAL A 189 -10.74 -21.06 -10.82
CA VAL A 189 -12.00 -21.64 -11.31
C VAL A 189 -13.21 -20.87 -10.79
N GLY A 190 -13.27 -20.59 -9.48
CA GLY A 190 -14.40 -19.91 -8.85
C GLY A 190 -14.60 -18.50 -9.38
N SER A 191 -13.52 -17.73 -9.50
CA SER A 191 -13.56 -16.35 -10.02
C SER A 191 -14.18 -16.28 -11.41
N GLN A 192 -13.80 -17.19 -12.31
CA GLN A 192 -14.33 -17.22 -13.68
C GLN A 192 -15.77 -17.72 -13.74
N CYS A 193 -16.22 -18.53 -12.77
CA CYS A 193 -17.63 -18.91 -12.62
C CYS A 193 -18.49 -17.72 -12.17
N GLY A 194 -17.98 -16.88 -11.27
CA GLY A 194 -18.68 -15.68 -10.80
C GLY A 194 -18.77 -14.60 -11.87
N ARG A 195 -17.61 -14.16 -12.37
CA ARG A 195 -17.53 -13.15 -13.41
C ARG A 195 -16.30 -13.38 -14.30
N PRO A 196 -16.49 -13.75 -15.58
CA PRO A 196 -15.37 -13.91 -16.52
C PRO A 196 -14.51 -12.65 -16.62
N GLY A 197 -13.19 -12.81 -16.51
CA GLY A 197 -12.22 -11.72 -16.57
C GLY A 197 -11.79 -11.16 -15.21
N VAL A 198 -12.32 -11.69 -14.09
CA VAL A 198 -11.74 -11.43 -12.77
C VAL A 198 -10.31 -11.97 -12.72
N LEU A 199 -9.37 -11.19 -12.21
CA LEU A 199 -7.98 -11.59 -12.06
C LEU A 199 -7.78 -12.26 -10.69
N THR A 200 -6.89 -13.24 -10.62
CA THR A 200 -6.63 -14.02 -9.42
C THR A 200 -5.15 -14.18 -9.11
N GLN A 201 -4.78 -14.02 -7.84
CA GLN A 201 -3.43 -14.26 -7.32
C GLN A 201 -3.43 -15.23 -6.14
N CYS A 202 -2.25 -15.78 -5.82
CA CYS A 202 -2.04 -16.66 -4.68
C CYS A 202 -0.76 -16.29 -3.96
N SER A 203 -0.90 -15.47 -2.93
CA SER A 203 0.18 -14.74 -2.27
C SER A 203 0.98 -15.65 -1.35
N VAL A 204 2.22 -15.95 -1.73
CA VAL A 204 3.13 -16.88 -1.03
C VAL A 204 4.58 -16.40 -1.16
N GLU A 205 5.56 -17.25 -0.82
CA GLU A 205 6.97 -16.95 -1.07
C GLU A 205 7.23 -16.68 -2.57
N GLU A 206 8.10 -15.72 -2.86
CA GLU A 206 8.26 -15.09 -4.17
C GLU A 206 8.57 -16.06 -5.31
N ALA A 207 9.51 -16.98 -5.12
CA ALA A 207 9.87 -17.98 -6.14
C ALA A 207 8.73 -18.99 -6.35
N THR A 208 8.07 -19.40 -5.27
CA THR A 208 6.90 -20.26 -5.29
C THR A 208 5.75 -19.60 -6.05
N GLU A 209 5.48 -18.32 -5.80
CA GLU A 209 4.40 -17.57 -6.46
C GLU A 209 4.67 -17.37 -7.95
N LEU A 210 5.92 -17.05 -8.31
CA LEU A 210 6.32 -16.97 -9.71
C LEU A 210 6.15 -18.33 -10.41
N GLU A 211 6.48 -19.43 -9.74
CA GLU A 211 6.28 -20.78 -10.27
C GLU A 211 4.79 -21.09 -10.50
N LEU A 212 3.89 -20.71 -9.58
CA LEU A 212 2.45 -20.83 -9.77
C LEU A 212 1.97 -20.02 -11.00
N GLY A 213 2.48 -18.80 -11.15
CA GLY A 213 2.23 -17.95 -12.31
C GLY A 213 2.72 -18.57 -13.62
N MET A 214 3.96 -19.08 -13.66
CA MET A 214 4.52 -19.76 -14.84
C MET A 214 3.72 -21.00 -15.25
N ARG A 215 3.06 -21.66 -14.29
CA ARG A 215 2.19 -22.82 -14.52
C ARG A 215 0.76 -22.43 -14.91
N GLY A 216 0.44 -21.13 -14.98
CA GLY A 216 -0.87 -20.62 -15.34
C GLY A 216 -1.95 -20.86 -14.29
N LEU A 217 -1.57 -20.94 -13.01
CA LEU A 217 -2.51 -21.09 -11.89
C LEU A 217 -2.99 -19.75 -11.33
N THR A 218 -2.30 -18.65 -11.66
CA THR A 218 -2.67 -17.28 -11.32
C THR A 218 -2.62 -16.42 -12.58
N SER A 219 -3.32 -15.29 -12.57
CA SER A 219 -3.33 -14.32 -13.68
C SER A 219 -2.53 -13.06 -13.37
N TYR A 220 -2.19 -12.83 -12.10
CA TYR A 220 -1.29 -11.76 -11.66
C TYR A 220 -0.65 -12.10 -10.29
N ALA A 221 0.27 -11.24 -9.83
CA ALA A 221 0.86 -11.24 -8.49
C ALA A 221 0.95 -9.80 -7.93
N GLU A 222 0.87 -9.64 -6.61
CA GLU A 222 0.88 -8.34 -5.92
C GLU A 222 1.81 -8.31 -4.72
N THR A 223 1.87 -9.39 -3.94
CA THR A 223 2.69 -9.50 -2.72
C THR A 223 4.18 -9.59 -2.98
N VAL A 224 4.62 -9.10 -4.14
CA VAL A 224 6.01 -8.94 -4.55
C VAL A 224 6.62 -7.78 -3.77
N SER A 225 7.09 -8.06 -2.56
CA SER A 225 7.29 -7.04 -1.51
C SER A 225 8.57 -6.23 -1.64
N VAL A 226 8.54 -4.92 -1.35
CA VAL A 226 9.74 -4.06 -1.25
C VAL A 226 9.75 -3.29 0.06
N TYR A 227 10.95 -2.93 0.54
CA TYR A 227 11.16 -2.39 1.88
C TYR A 227 12.04 -1.14 1.90
N GLY A 228 11.87 -0.32 2.93
CA GLY A 228 12.45 1.01 3.04
C GLY A 228 13.86 1.07 3.64
N THR A 229 14.41 -0.05 4.13
CA THR A 229 15.79 -0.15 4.63
C THR A 229 16.46 -1.43 4.14
N GLU A 230 17.80 -1.42 3.99
CA GLU A 230 18.53 -2.60 3.48
C GLU A 230 18.40 -3.82 4.38
N SER A 231 18.39 -3.60 5.70
CA SER A 231 18.30 -4.70 6.68
C SER A 231 16.96 -5.41 6.56
N VAL A 232 15.86 -4.65 6.42
CA VAL A 232 14.51 -5.20 6.25
C VAL A 232 14.36 -5.84 4.88
N PHE A 233 14.96 -5.26 3.84
CA PHE A 233 14.99 -5.87 2.51
C PHE A 233 15.68 -7.24 2.53
N THR A 234 16.80 -7.34 3.27
CA THR A 234 17.54 -8.59 3.44
C THR A 234 16.74 -9.62 4.23
N ASP A 235 16.07 -9.22 5.32
CA ASP A 235 15.17 -10.11 6.07
C ASP A 235 13.92 -10.50 5.26
N GLY A 236 13.52 -9.67 4.30
CA GLY A 236 12.55 -9.97 3.25
C GLY A 236 13.10 -10.85 2.12
N ASP A 237 14.33 -11.36 2.25
CA ASP A 237 15.07 -12.25 1.34
C ASP A 237 15.30 -11.68 -0.07
N ASP A 238 15.44 -10.35 -0.18
CA ASP A 238 15.59 -9.69 -1.46
C ASP A 238 16.48 -8.45 -1.44
N THR A 239 16.66 -7.86 -2.61
CA THR A 239 17.29 -6.56 -2.85
C THR A 239 16.45 -5.79 -3.88
N PRO A 240 16.65 -4.47 -4.05
CA PRO A 240 15.99 -3.73 -5.13
C PRO A 240 16.22 -4.36 -6.53
N TRP A 241 17.39 -4.98 -6.76
CA TRP A 241 17.70 -5.63 -8.03
C TRP A 241 17.04 -7.00 -8.21
N SER A 242 16.98 -7.84 -7.18
CA SER A 242 16.29 -9.13 -7.28
C SER A 242 14.79 -8.92 -7.49
N LYS A 243 14.19 -7.94 -6.81
CA LYS A 243 12.79 -7.54 -7.04
C LYS A 243 12.57 -6.99 -8.45
N ALA A 244 13.43 -6.08 -8.93
CA ALA A 244 13.30 -5.54 -10.28
C ALA A 244 13.44 -6.63 -11.36
N PHE A 245 14.33 -7.60 -11.12
CA PHE A 245 14.45 -8.79 -11.96
C PHE A 245 13.18 -9.67 -11.89
N LEU A 246 12.63 -9.88 -10.70
CA LEU A 246 11.39 -10.64 -10.49
C LEU A 246 10.19 -10.00 -11.19
N ALA A 247 10.04 -8.67 -11.08
CA ALA A 247 9.04 -7.91 -11.84
C ALA A 247 9.19 -8.15 -13.36
N SER A 248 10.42 -8.09 -13.86
CA SER A 248 10.73 -8.39 -15.27
C SER A 248 10.47 -9.87 -15.60
N ALA A 249 10.64 -10.80 -14.66
CA ALA A 249 10.37 -12.21 -14.83
C ALA A 249 8.85 -12.46 -15.03
N TYR A 250 7.99 -11.86 -14.20
CA TYR A 250 6.54 -11.87 -14.42
C TYR A 250 6.17 -11.26 -15.79
N ALA A 251 6.70 -10.07 -16.09
CA ALA A 251 6.41 -9.38 -17.35
C ALA A 251 6.85 -10.20 -18.58
N SER A 252 8.00 -10.89 -18.51
CA SER A 252 8.49 -11.75 -19.60
C SER A 252 7.58 -12.96 -19.89
N ARG A 253 6.67 -13.29 -18.97
CA ARG A 253 5.64 -14.33 -19.11
C ARG A 253 4.26 -13.75 -19.43
N GLY A 254 4.17 -12.43 -19.64
CA GLY A 254 2.90 -11.75 -19.89
C GLY A 254 1.98 -11.70 -18.67
N LEU A 255 2.51 -11.89 -17.46
CA LEU A 255 1.75 -11.84 -16.23
C LEU A 255 1.73 -10.40 -15.70
N LYS A 256 0.54 -9.89 -15.39
CA LYS A 256 0.40 -8.63 -14.63
C LYS A 256 1.07 -8.83 -13.27
N MET A 257 1.74 -7.80 -12.78
CA MET A 257 2.13 -7.77 -11.39
C MET A 257 2.17 -6.35 -10.86
N ARG A 258 2.19 -6.23 -9.54
CA ARG A 258 2.57 -5.01 -8.83
C ARG A 258 3.46 -5.38 -7.65
N TYR A 259 4.12 -4.39 -7.07
CA TYR A 259 4.77 -4.58 -5.78
C TYR A 259 3.78 -4.39 -4.63
N THR A 260 4.21 -4.82 -3.44
CA THR A 260 3.60 -4.46 -2.17
C THR A 260 4.62 -3.75 -1.29
N SER A 261 4.22 -2.68 -0.64
CA SER A 261 4.93 -2.05 0.48
C SER A 261 3.90 -1.55 1.50
N GLY A 262 4.30 -0.72 2.43
CA GLY A 262 3.36 -0.10 3.35
C GLY A 262 4.06 0.46 4.58
N THR A 263 3.59 1.61 5.06
CA THR A 263 4.09 2.17 6.32
C THR A 263 4.08 1.14 7.46
N GLY A 264 5.21 1.06 8.16
CA GLY A 264 5.33 0.30 9.40
C GLY A 264 6.05 -1.05 9.26
N SER A 265 6.31 -1.55 8.04
CA SER A 265 7.07 -2.79 7.81
C SER A 265 8.43 -2.76 8.49
N GLU A 266 9.19 -1.67 8.33
CA GLU A 266 10.56 -1.62 8.82
C GLU A 266 10.64 -1.51 10.34
N ALA A 267 9.69 -0.79 10.94
CA ALA A 267 9.56 -0.69 12.40
C ALA A 267 9.13 -2.02 13.01
N LEU A 268 8.19 -2.73 12.37
CA LEU A 268 7.75 -4.07 12.79
C LEU A 268 8.89 -5.10 12.68
N MET A 269 9.67 -5.02 11.61
CA MET A 269 10.80 -5.92 11.34
C MET A 269 12.09 -5.52 12.09
N GLY A 270 12.05 -4.42 12.86
CA GLY A 270 13.10 -4.06 13.82
C GLY A 270 14.26 -3.23 13.27
N TYR A 271 14.19 -2.72 12.04
CA TYR A 271 15.26 -1.94 11.42
C TYR A 271 14.72 -0.74 10.64
N SER A 272 14.17 0.25 11.33
CA SER A 272 13.64 1.48 10.75
C SER A 272 14.68 2.57 10.48
N GLU A 273 15.94 2.37 10.89
CA GLU A 273 17.00 3.40 10.82
C GLU A 273 16.58 4.75 11.46
N SER A 274 15.73 4.67 12.50
CA SER A 274 15.11 5.79 13.21
C SER A 274 14.24 6.71 12.33
N LYS A 275 13.90 6.30 11.12
CA LYS A 275 13.09 7.10 10.19
C LYS A 275 11.60 6.95 10.47
N SER A 276 10.82 7.94 10.06
CA SER A 276 9.37 7.78 10.07
C SER A 276 8.92 6.71 9.09
N MET A 277 7.80 6.07 9.41
CA MET A 277 7.20 5.07 8.54
C MET A 277 6.93 5.64 7.14
N LEU A 278 6.42 6.88 7.04
CA LEU A 278 6.10 7.49 5.75
C LEU A 278 7.35 7.81 4.91
N TYR A 279 8.46 8.21 5.52
CA TYR A 279 9.71 8.39 4.77
C TYR A 279 10.22 7.06 4.20
N LEU A 280 10.22 6.01 5.01
CA LEU A 280 10.64 4.67 4.56
C LEU A 280 9.72 4.15 3.45
N GLU A 281 8.41 4.32 3.61
CA GLU A 281 7.45 3.98 2.57
C GLU A 281 7.64 4.83 1.32
N SER A 282 7.98 6.11 1.43
CA SER A 282 8.34 6.92 0.25
C SER A 282 9.51 6.28 -0.51
N ARG A 283 10.54 5.77 0.17
CA ARG A 283 11.62 5.01 -0.49
C ARG A 283 11.07 3.79 -1.22
N CYS A 284 10.17 3.00 -0.60
CA CYS A 284 9.51 1.85 -1.24
C CYS A 284 8.76 2.24 -2.53
N ILE A 285 8.03 3.34 -2.50
CA ILE A 285 7.27 3.83 -3.67
C ILE A 285 8.24 4.21 -4.79
N PHE A 286 9.36 4.89 -4.47
CA PHE A 286 10.38 5.22 -5.46
C PHE A 286 11.10 3.98 -6.00
N ILE A 287 11.38 2.96 -5.17
CA ILE A 287 11.89 1.66 -5.65
C ILE A 287 10.91 1.05 -6.66
N THR A 288 9.61 1.07 -6.35
CA THR A 288 8.56 0.57 -7.25
C THR A 288 8.58 1.30 -8.59
N LYS A 289 8.66 2.63 -8.54
CA LYS A 289 8.74 3.46 -9.75
C LYS A 289 10.00 3.16 -10.56
N GLY A 290 11.16 3.09 -9.91
CA GLY A 290 12.44 2.82 -10.56
C GLY A 290 12.56 1.42 -11.14
N ALA A 291 11.87 0.44 -10.57
CA ALA A 291 11.80 -0.91 -11.11
C ALA A 291 10.98 -1.00 -12.41
N GLY A 292 10.26 0.05 -12.79
CA GLY A 292 9.35 0.04 -13.93
C GLY A 292 8.08 -0.79 -13.69
N VAL A 293 7.75 -1.04 -12.42
CA VAL A 293 6.52 -1.72 -12.03
C VAL A 293 5.34 -0.77 -12.22
N GLN A 294 4.24 -1.30 -12.75
CA GLN A 294 3.07 -0.51 -13.14
C GLN A 294 2.21 -0.02 -11.96
N GLY A 295 2.31 -0.67 -10.81
CA GLY A 295 1.48 -0.38 -9.65
C GLY A 295 2.11 -0.78 -8.33
N LEU A 296 1.42 -0.42 -7.25
CA LEU A 296 1.81 -0.68 -5.89
C LEU A 296 0.57 -0.97 -5.04
N GLN A 297 0.63 -2.04 -4.26
CA GLN A 297 -0.20 -2.17 -3.07
C GLN A 297 0.50 -1.47 -1.90
N ASN A 298 -0.12 -0.44 -1.34
CA ASN A 298 0.35 0.24 -0.13
C ASN A 298 -0.81 0.85 0.65
N GLY A 299 -0.51 1.54 1.74
CA GLY A 299 -1.47 2.03 2.73
C GLY A 299 -1.36 1.25 4.03
N ALA A 300 -0.14 1.06 4.52
CA ALA A 300 0.29 0.17 5.61
C ALA A 300 0.07 -1.33 5.40
N VAL A 301 -0.98 -1.74 4.69
CA VAL A 301 -1.26 -3.15 4.35
C VAL A 301 -1.23 -3.99 5.65
N SER A 302 -0.49 -5.09 5.70
CA SER A 302 -0.39 -5.98 6.87
C SER A 302 0.24 -5.32 8.10
N CYS A 303 0.90 -4.18 7.93
CA CYS A 303 1.51 -3.41 9.01
C CYS A 303 0.59 -2.29 9.54
N ILE A 304 -0.69 -2.25 9.16
CA ILE A 304 -1.65 -1.22 9.61
C ILE A 304 -1.76 -1.11 11.15
N GLY A 305 -1.50 -2.19 11.89
CA GLY A 305 -1.40 -2.15 13.34
C GLY A 305 -0.28 -1.26 13.86
N MET A 306 0.83 -1.11 13.12
CA MET A 306 1.93 -0.21 13.44
C MET A 306 1.52 1.23 13.18
N THR A 307 1.15 1.55 11.94
CA THR A 307 0.82 2.92 11.56
C THR A 307 -0.40 3.41 12.35
N GLY A 308 -1.43 2.57 12.51
CA GLY A 308 -2.62 2.87 13.30
C GLY A 308 -2.37 3.02 14.80
N ALA A 309 -1.21 2.62 15.34
CA ALA A 309 -0.92 2.75 16.76
C ALA A 309 -0.44 4.15 17.18
N VAL A 310 0.07 4.94 16.24
CA VAL A 310 0.74 6.22 16.48
C VAL A 310 -0.09 7.43 16.00
N PRO A 311 0.18 8.65 16.50
CA PRO A 311 -0.48 9.87 16.04
C PRO A 311 -0.37 10.07 14.52
N SER A 312 -1.43 10.63 13.91
CA SER A 312 -1.50 10.88 12.46
C SER A 312 -1.35 9.65 11.56
N GLY A 313 -1.28 8.44 12.11
CA GLY A 313 -1.04 7.22 11.35
C GLY A 313 -2.01 6.98 10.20
N ILE A 314 -3.31 7.14 10.46
CA ILE A 314 -4.33 6.96 9.41
C ILE A 314 -4.25 8.05 8.33
N ARG A 315 -3.75 9.25 8.66
CA ARG A 315 -3.42 10.28 7.66
C ARG A 315 -2.18 9.88 6.85
N ALA A 316 -1.15 9.29 7.48
CA ALA A 316 0.04 8.80 6.79
C ALA A 316 -0.31 7.67 5.79
N VAL A 317 -1.26 6.80 6.15
CA VAL A 317 -1.82 5.77 5.24
C VAL A 317 -2.44 6.39 3.99
N LEU A 318 -3.18 7.49 4.12
CA LEU A 318 -3.69 8.21 2.95
C LEU A 318 -2.56 8.89 2.17
N ALA A 319 -1.57 9.44 2.88
CA ALA A 319 -0.43 10.13 2.29
C ALA A 319 0.41 9.21 1.40
N GLU A 320 0.74 7.98 1.84
CA GLU A 320 1.49 7.02 1.02
C GLU A 320 0.73 6.58 -0.24
N ASN A 321 -0.60 6.41 -0.16
CA ASN A 321 -1.43 6.14 -1.34
C ASN A 321 -1.38 7.31 -2.33
N LEU A 322 -1.38 8.55 -1.83
CA LEU A 322 -1.27 9.75 -2.65
C LEU A 322 0.13 9.90 -3.26
N ILE A 323 1.21 9.58 -2.52
CA ILE A 323 2.58 9.59 -3.05
C ILE A 323 2.68 8.59 -4.22
N ALA A 324 2.18 7.36 -4.05
CA ALA A 324 2.17 6.36 -5.13
C ALA A 324 1.36 6.83 -6.35
N SER A 325 0.16 7.39 -6.12
CA SER A 325 -0.69 7.88 -7.21
C SER A 325 -0.08 9.07 -7.95
N MET A 326 0.51 10.03 -7.23
CA MET A 326 1.14 11.21 -7.83
C MET A 326 2.45 10.86 -8.54
N LEU A 327 3.07 9.72 -8.24
CA LEU A 327 4.18 9.13 -9.00
C LEU A 327 3.72 8.30 -10.22
N ASP A 328 2.44 8.38 -10.59
CA ASP A 328 1.87 7.70 -11.75
C ASP A 328 2.02 6.17 -11.67
N LEU A 329 1.70 5.62 -10.49
CA LEU A 329 1.53 4.19 -10.27
C LEU A 329 0.04 3.88 -10.13
N GLU A 330 -0.39 2.70 -10.60
CA GLU A 330 -1.65 2.10 -10.13
C GLU A 330 -1.56 1.86 -8.62
N VAL A 331 -2.60 2.23 -7.86
CA VAL A 331 -2.61 2.06 -6.39
C VAL A 331 -3.71 1.13 -5.91
N ALA A 332 -3.31 -0.01 -5.38
CA ALA A 332 -4.17 -0.91 -4.62
C ALA A 332 -4.06 -0.53 -3.12
N SER A 333 -5.05 0.19 -2.60
CA SER A 333 -4.84 1.10 -1.46
C SER A 333 -5.14 0.49 -0.09
N ALA A 334 -4.67 -0.73 0.15
CA ALA A 334 -4.83 -1.47 1.40
C ALA A 334 -6.32 -1.62 1.77
N ASN A 335 -6.74 -1.11 2.94
CA ASN A 335 -8.05 -1.39 3.54
C ASN A 335 -8.32 -2.90 3.74
N ASP A 336 -7.27 -3.69 3.70
CA ASP A 336 -7.23 -5.12 3.49
C ASP A 336 -6.91 -5.89 4.79
N GLN A 337 -6.65 -5.15 5.88
CA GLN A 337 -6.09 -5.68 7.13
C GLN A 337 -6.73 -5.06 8.37
N THR A 338 -6.94 -5.88 9.41
CA THR A 338 -7.51 -5.42 10.68
C THR A 338 -6.53 -4.58 11.49
N PHE A 339 -7.03 -3.53 12.14
CA PHE A 339 -6.24 -2.72 13.09
C PHE A 339 -7.03 -2.22 14.30
N SER A 340 -8.35 -2.36 14.28
CA SER A 340 -9.23 -1.81 15.32
C SER A 340 -10.39 -2.75 15.62
N HIS A 341 -10.77 -2.79 16.89
CA HIS A 341 -11.96 -3.47 17.37
C HIS A 341 -13.23 -2.60 17.21
N SER A 342 -13.09 -1.36 16.72
CA SER A 342 -14.17 -0.39 16.63
C SER A 342 -14.59 -0.14 15.20
N ASP A 343 -15.85 -0.42 14.88
CA ASP A 343 -16.45 -0.12 13.57
C ASP A 343 -16.26 1.33 13.14
N ILE A 344 -16.45 2.28 14.07
CA ILE A 344 -16.26 3.71 13.80
C ILE A 344 -14.83 4.01 13.29
N ARG A 345 -13.82 3.35 13.86
CA ARG A 345 -12.41 3.65 13.59
C ARG A 345 -11.97 3.02 12.28
N ARG A 346 -12.36 1.76 12.03
CA ARG A 346 -12.10 1.08 10.75
C ARG A 346 -12.84 1.72 9.57
N THR A 347 -14.07 2.20 9.77
CA THR A 347 -14.80 2.97 8.75
C THR A 347 -14.11 4.29 8.42
N ALA A 348 -13.68 5.05 9.44
CA ALA A 348 -12.98 6.32 9.22
C ALA A 348 -11.68 6.11 8.42
N ARG A 349 -10.93 5.04 8.69
CA ARG A 349 -9.75 4.64 7.92
C ARG A 349 -10.10 4.38 6.45
N THR A 350 -11.12 3.58 6.18
CA THR A 350 -11.52 3.23 4.80
C THR A 350 -12.06 4.39 3.99
N LEU A 351 -12.80 5.30 4.62
CA LEU A 351 -13.36 6.46 3.91
C LEU A 351 -12.27 7.35 3.29
N MET A 352 -11.03 7.29 3.79
CA MET A 352 -9.90 8.02 3.20
C MET A 352 -9.62 7.62 1.75
N GLN A 353 -9.83 6.35 1.38
CA GLN A 353 -9.63 5.86 0.01
C GLN A 353 -10.95 5.65 -0.73
N MET A 354 -12.02 5.27 -0.02
CA MET A 354 -13.33 5.02 -0.63
C MET A 354 -13.92 6.30 -1.24
N LEU A 355 -13.91 7.41 -0.49
CA LEU A 355 -14.50 8.67 -0.93
C LEU A 355 -13.88 9.21 -2.23
N PRO A 356 -12.54 9.35 -2.35
CA PRO A 356 -11.93 9.82 -3.58
C PRO A 356 -11.90 8.74 -4.67
N GLY A 357 -11.88 7.47 -4.28
CA GLY A 357 -11.58 6.32 -5.12
C GLY A 357 -10.08 6.19 -5.40
N THR A 358 -9.58 4.96 -5.38
CA THR A 358 -8.23 4.57 -5.84
C THR A 358 -8.38 3.52 -6.94
N ASP A 359 -7.27 3.09 -7.55
CA ASP A 359 -7.34 2.03 -8.56
C ASP A 359 -7.97 0.77 -7.96
N PHE A 360 -7.65 0.41 -6.72
CA PHE A 360 -8.43 -0.51 -5.90
C PHE A 360 -8.64 0.06 -4.50
N ILE A 361 -9.88 0.44 -4.17
CA ILE A 361 -10.24 1.04 -2.87
C ILE A 361 -9.81 0.11 -1.74
N PHE A 362 -10.14 -1.16 -1.91
CA PHE A 362 -9.60 -2.27 -1.16
C PHE A 362 -8.64 -3.06 -2.04
N SER A 363 -7.44 -3.33 -1.53
CA SER A 363 -6.53 -4.36 -2.01
C SER A 363 -6.67 -5.63 -1.16
N GLY A 364 -7.91 -6.05 -0.90
CA GLY A 364 -8.17 -7.21 -0.04
C GLY A 364 -9.33 -7.05 0.94
N TYR A 365 -10.48 -6.56 0.47
CA TYR A 365 -11.74 -6.69 1.22
C TYR A 365 -11.96 -8.18 1.52
N SER A 366 -12.24 -8.61 2.74
CA SER A 366 -12.43 -10.05 2.96
C SER A 366 -13.79 -10.50 2.39
N ALA A 367 -13.79 -11.26 1.30
CA ALA A 367 -15.02 -11.84 0.75
C ALA A 367 -15.53 -13.05 1.54
N VAL A 368 -14.83 -13.38 2.64
CA VAL A 368 -15.22 -14.35 3.66
C VAL A 368 -15.32 -13.64 5.02
N PRO A 369 -16.05 -14.18 6.00
CA PRO A 369 -15.99 -13.65 7.37
C PRO A 369 -14.56 -13.67 7.89
N ASN A 370 -14.17 -12.69 8.70
CA ASN A 370 -12.78 -12.50 9.11
C ASN A 370 -12.18 -13.68 9.87
N TYR A 371 -12.97 -14.58 10.46
CA TYR A 371 -12.44 -15.80 11.08
C TYR A 371 -11.81 -16.79 10.06
N ASP A 372 -12.18 -16.67 8.79
CA ASP A 372 -11.66 -17.45 7.66
C ASP A 372 -10.63 -16.68 6.82
N ASN A 373 -10.41 -15.40 7.13
CA ASN A 373 -9.43 -14.59 6.43
C ASN A 373 -8.00 -14.96 6.87
N MET A 374 -7.23 -15.55 5.96
CA MET A 374 -5.88 -16.06 6.24
C MET A 374 -4.79 -14.99 6.19
N PHE A 375 -5.17 -13.75 5.88
CA PHE A 375 -4.33 -12.56 6.10
C PHE A 375 -4.59 -11.96 7.49
N ALA A 376 -5.03 -12.76 8.47
CA ALA A 376 -5.36 -12.31 9.83
C ALA A 376 -6.50 -11.27 9.92
N GLY A 377 -7.45 -11.35 8.98
CA GLY A 377 -8.62 -10.47 8.94
C GLY A 377 -8.38 -9.19 8.15
N SER A 378 -9.39 -8.79 7.37
CA SER A 378 -9.44 -7.53 6.64
C SER A 378 -10.18 -6.43 7.41
N ASN A 379 -9.97 -5.18 7.02
CA ASN A 379 -10.62 -4.03 7.64
C ASN A 379 -12.15 -4.05 7.43
N PHE A 380 -12.60 -4.66 6.32
CA PHE A 380 -14.00 -5.00 6.05
C PHE A 380 -14.08 -6.45 5.60
N ASP A 381 -15.17 -7.14 5.97
CA ASP A 381 -15.36 -8.55 5.63
C ASP A 381 -16.76 -8.85 5.07
N ALA A 382 -17.04 -10.14 4.81
CA ALA A 382 -18.30 -10.55 4.20
C ALA A 382 -19.55 -10.13 5.00
N GLU A 383 -19.42 -9.90 6.31
CA GLU A 383 -20.53 -9.45 7.15
C GLU A 383 -20.83 -7.95 6.96
N ASP A 384 -19.88 -7.19 6.39
CA ASP A 384 -20.03 -5.76 6.09
C ASP A 384 -20.57 -5.47 4.68
N PHE A 385 -20.92 -6.47 3.88
CA PHE A 385 -21.31 -6.26 2.47
C PHE A 385 -22.53 -5.33 2.33
N ASP A 386 -23.52 -5.50 3.20
CA ASP A 386 -24.74 -4.68 3.17
C ASP A 386 -24.43 -3.24 3.57
N ASP A 387 -23.66 -3.03 4.64
CA ASP A 387 -23.21 -1.70 5.06
C ASP A 387 -22.38 -1.01 3.98
N TYR A 388 -21.47 -1.73 3.30
CA TYR A 388 -20.66 -1.16 2.22
C TYR A 388 -21.50 -0.72 1.01
N ASN A 389 -22.55 -1.48 0.67
CA ASN A 389 -23.50 -1.09 -0.37
C ASN A 389 -24.37 0.11 0.04
N ILE A 390 -24.77 0.18 1.31
CA ILE A 390 -25.52 1.33 1.85
C ILE A 390 -24.65 2.59 1.87
N LEU A 391 -23.36 2.49 2.21
CA LEU A 391 -22.43 3.62 2.14
C LEU A 391 -22.29 4.18 0.72
N GLN A 392 -22.11 3.32 -0.30
CA GLN A 392 -22.09 3.73 -1.71
C GLN A 392 -23.39 4.46 -2.09
N ARG A 393 -24.54 3.92 -1.68
CA ARG A 393 -25.86 4.54 -1.91
C ARG A 393 -25.97 5.91 -1.24
N ASP A 394 -25.60 6.01 0.03
CA ASP A 394 -25.82 7.19 0.86
C ASP A 394 -24.91 8.36 0.45
N LEU A 395 -23.69 8.04 0.01
CA LEU A 395 -22.69 9.03 -0.37
C LEU A 395 -22.64 9.29 -1.87
N MET A 396 -23.32 8.46 -2.67
CA MET A 396 -23.24 8.46 -4.14
C MET A 396 -21.78 8.31 -4.61
N VAL A 397 -21.09 7.32 -4.03
CA VAL A 397 -19.67 6.99 -4.27
C VAL A 397 -19.55 5.63 -4.92
#